data_AF-A0AAD2H5I6-F1
#
_entry.id   AF-A0AAD2H5I6-F1
#
_cell.length_a   1.000
_cell.length_b   1.000
_cell.length_c   1.000
_cell.angle_alpha   90.00
_cell.angle_beta   90.00
_cell.angle_gamma   90.00
#
_symmetry.space_group_name_H-M   'P 1'
#
loop_
_entity.id
_entity.type
_entity.pdbx_description
1 polymer ?
#
loop_
_entity_poly.entity_id
_entity_poly.type
_entity_poly.pdbx_seq_one_letter_code
_entity_poly.pdbx_strand_id
1 'polypeptide(L)'
;MLAASASLLNIKTVILDIGNNGPAKQVISPISPDLNHIDGSFTDPERIAELAAKVDVLTVEIEHVDADALSNHARGREIHPSP
;
A
#
# COMPACT_ATOMS: atom_id res chain seq x y z
N MET A 1 -3.91 -10.37 -5.59
CA MET A 1 -2.96 -11.49 -5.90
C MET A 1 -1.58 -11.28 -5.30
N LEU A 2 -1.03 -10.06 -5.35
CA LEU A 2 0.31 -9.71 -4.87
C LEU A 2 0.58 -10.11 -3.41
N ALA A 3 -0.36 -9.81 -2.50
CA ALA A 3 -0.22 -10.09 -1.07
C ALA A 3 -0.02 -11.59 -0.75
N ALA A 4 -0.68 -12.49 -1.48
CA ALA A 4 -0.53 -13.94 -1.30
C ALA A 4 0.90 -14.39 -1.65
N SER A 5 1.43 -13.92 -2.78
CA SER A 5 2.79 -14.22 -3.22
C SER A 5 3.84 -13.60 -2.29
N ALA A 6 3.64 -12.36 -1.84
CA ALA A 6 4.50 -11.68 -0.87
C ALA A 6 4.58 -12.44 0.46
N SER A 7 3.43 -12.98 0.93
CA SER A 7 3.36 -13.78 2.15
C SER A 7 4.26 -15.02 2.11
N LEU A 8 4.30 -15.73 0.97
CA LEU A 8 5.20 -16.90 0.79
C LEU A 8 6.69 -16.54 0.89
N LEU A 9 7.05 -15.28 0.68
CA LEU A 9 8.41 -14.75 0.76
C LEU A 9 8.69 -14.03 2.09
N ASN A 10 7.77 -14.09 3.05
CA ASN A 10 7.83 -13.36 4.33
C ASN A 10 7.96 -11.83 4.17
N ILE A 11 7.43 -11.27 3.09
CA ILE A 11 7.41 -9.83 2.86
C ILE A 11 6.18 -9.25 3.58
N LYS A 12 6.43 -8.33 4.52
CA LYS A 12 5.37 -7.61 5.22
C LYS A 12 4.66 -6.70 4.23
N THR A 13 3.34 -6.78 4.17
CA THR A 13 2.54 -6.04 3.19
C THR A 13 1.46 -5.25 3.89
N VAL A 14 1.36 -3.96 3.59
CA VAL A 14 0.31 -3.06 4.06
C VAL A 14 -0.50 -2.63 2.84
N ILE A 15 -1.83 -2.63 2.95
CA ILE A 15 -2.74 -2.39 1.84
C ILE A 15 -3.54 -1.13 2.13
N LEU A 16 -3.62 -0.23 1.14
CA LEU A 16 -4.55 0.89 1.09
C LEU A 16 -5.66 0.55 0.10
N ASP A 17 -6.90 0.49 0.58
CA ASP A 17 -8.08 0.27 -0.26
C ASP A 17 -9.33 0.80 0.46
N ILE A 18 -10.41 1.01 -0.29
CA ILE A 18 -11.69 1.49 0.22
C ILE A 18 -12.45 0.33 0.88
N GLY A 19 -12.88 0.54 2.12
CA GLY A 19 -13.62 -0.42 2.91
C GLY A 19 -12.73 -1.39 3.68
N ASN A 20 -13.18 -1.78 4.87
CA ASN A 20 -12.43 -2.69 5.74
C ASN A 20 -12.35 -4.13 5.21
N ASN A 21 -13.25 -4.51 4.32
CA ASN A 21 -13.40 -5.88 3.82
C ASN A 21 -12.99 -6.03 2.35
N GLY A 22 -12.14 -5.13 1.84
CA GLY A 22 -11.57 -5.27 0.49
C GLY A 22 -10.86 -6.63 0.34
N PRO A 23 -10.99 -7.33 -0.81
CA PRO A 23 -10.46 -8.70 -0.96
C PRO A 23 -8.99 -8.86 -0.59
N ALA A 24 -8.14 -7.88 -0.94
CA ALA A 24 -6.72 -7.92 -0.62
C ALA A 24 -6.46 -7.90 0.90
N LYS A 25 -7.24 -7.13 1.68
CA LYS A 25 -7.13 -7.01 3.15
C LYS A 25 -7.52 -8.30 3.89
N GLN A 26 -8.13 -9.26 3.20
CA GLN A 26 -8.60 -10.53 3.79
C GLN A 26 -7.63 -11.70 3.58
N VAL A 27 -6.66 -11.55 2.68
CA VAL A 27 -5.74 -12.64 2.31
C VAL A 27 -4.56 -12.74 3.27
N ILE A 28 -4.19 -11.63 3.90
CA ILE A 28 -3.09 -11.54 4.86
C ILE A 28 -3.56 -10.82 6.12
N SER A 29 -3.07 -11.27 7.27
CA SER A 29 -3.31 -10.59 8.55
C SER A 29 -2.12 -9.67 8.89
N PRO A 30 -2.37 -8.45 9.40
CA PRO A 30 -1.31 -7.60 9.94
C PRO A 30 -0.52 -8.30 11.05
N ILE A 31 0.81 -8.17 11.01
CA ILE A 31 1.71 -8.82 11.98
C ILE A 31 1.77 -8.04 13.30
N SER A 32 1.51 -6.74 13.24
CA SER A 32 1.52 -5.83 14.38
C SER A 32 0.60 -4.61 14.11
N PRO A 33 0.14 -3.89 15.16
CA PRO A 33 -0.80 -2.79 15.00
C PRO A 33 -0.30 -1.63 14.12
N ASP A 34 1.01 -1.37 14.10
CA ASP A 34 1.67 -0.37 13.25
C ASP A 34 1.61 -0.72 11.76
N LEU A 35 1.44 -2.00 11.42
CA LEU A 35 1.33 -2.51 10.06
C LEU A 35 -0.11 -2.86 9.65
N ASN A 36 -1.10 -2.30 10.36
CA ASN A 36 -2.50 -2.44 9.96
C ASN A 36 -2.74 -1.84 8.57
N HIS A 37 -3.57 -2.55 7.78
CA HIS A 37 -4.10 -2.05 6.52
C HIS A 37 -4.86 -0.74 6.72
N ILE A 38 -4.81 0.12 5.70
CA ILE A 38 -5.39 1.46 5.76
C ILE A 38 -6.72 1.45 5.02
N ASP A 39 -7.73 2.01 5.68
CA ASP A 39 -9.02 2.29 5.06
C ASP A 39 -9.01 3.70 4.48
N GLY A 40 -9.21 3.80 3.17
CA GLY A 40 -9.17 5.07 2.47
C GLY A 40 -9.06 4.94 0.96
N SER A 41 -9.31 6.04 0.26
CA SER A 41 -9.14 6.08 -1.20
C SER A 41 -7.66 6.10 -1.58
N PHE A 42 -7.29 5.36 -2.61
CA PHE A 42 -6.00 5.48 -3.30
C PHE A 42 -5.90 6.74 -4.18
N THR A 43 -6.92 7.60 -4.16
CA THR A 43 -6.88 8.96 -4.71
C THR A 43 -6.80 10.04 -3.62
N ASP A 44 -6.66 9.65 -2.36
CA ASP A 44 -6.49 10.58 -1.23
C ASP A 44 -4.99 10.71 -0.90
N PRO A 45 -4.38 11.90 -1.13
CA PRO A 45 -2.97 12.12 -0.85
C PRO A 45 -2.57 11.85 0.60
N GLU A 46 -3.44 12.11 1.57
CA GLU A 46 -3.15 11.87 2.99
C GLU A 46 -3.04 10.36 3.29
N ARG A 47 -3.88 9.55 2.64
CA ARG A 47 -3.86 8.09 2.79
C ARG A 47 -2.67 7.47 2.10
N ILE A 48 -2.28 8.00 0.94
CA ILE A 48 -1.05 7.59 0.25
C ILE A 48 0.16 7.92 1.12
N ALA A 49 0.20 9.11 1.74
CA ALA A 49 1.27 9.50 2.65
C ALA A 49 1.33 8.60 3.90
N GLU A 50 0.18 8.24 4.47
CA GLU A 50 0.09 7.29 5.58
C GLU A 50 0.66 5.91 5.20
N LEU A 51 0.30 5.41 4.01
CA LEU A 51 0.84 4.14 3.52
C LEU A 51 2.36 4.24 3.33
N ALA A 52 2.83 5.30 2.68
CA ALA A 52 4.24 5.54 2.43
C ALA A 52 5.05 5.59 3.73
N ALA A 53 4.51 6.18 4.80
CA ALA A 53 5.19 6.24 6.09
C ALA A 53 5.43 4.88 6.75
N LYS A 54 4.70 3.83 6.36
CA LYS A 54 4.75 2.48 6.95
C LYS A 54 5.61 1.48 6.18
N VAL A 55 6.05 1.81 4.97
CA VAL A 55 6.67 0.84 4.05
C VAL A 55 7.99 1.36 3.47
N ASP A 56 8.86 0.42 3.13
CA ASP A 56 10.15 0.68 2.48
C ASP A 56 9.99 0.84 0.95
N VAL A 57 9.04 0.11 0.36
CA VAL A 57 8.75 0.06 -1.08
C VAL A 57 7.25 0.18 -1.32
N LEU A 58 6.87 0.95 -2.34
CA LEU A 58 5.49 1.14 -2.78
C LEU A 58 5.27 0.55 -4.16
N THR A 59 4.08 -0.01 -4.36
CA THR A 59 3.60 -0.45 -5.68
C THR A 59 2.10 -0.30 -5.78
N VAL A 60 1.55 -0.41 -7.00
CA VAL A 60 0.13 -0.25 -7.30
C VAL A 60 -0.38 -1.45 -8.11
N GLU A 61 -1.62 -1.89 -7.81
CA GLU A 61 -2.29 -2.97 -8.56
C GLU A 61 -3.12 -2.42 -9.74
N ILE A 62 -3.54 -1.16 -9.67
CA ILE A 62 -4.37 -0.47 -10.67
C ILE A 62 -3.83 0.93 -10.95
N GLU A 63 -4.10 1.45 -12.15
CA GLU A 63 -3.56 2.71 -12.66
C GLU A 63 -4.26 3.99 -12.16
N HIS A 64 -5.44 3.87 -11.55
CA HIS A 64 -6.29 5.02 -11.15
C HIS A 64 -5.89 5.64 -9.80
N VAL A 65 -4.59 5.69 -9.51
CA VAL A 65 -4.01 6.27 -8.29
C VAL A 65 -3.67 7.75 -8.50
N ASP A 66 -3.56 8.52 -7.43
CA ASP A 66 -2.98 9.88 -7.49
C ASP A 66 -1.45 9.78 -7.67
N ALA A 67 -0.99 9.92 -8.92
CA ALA A 67 0.43 9.83 -9.29
C ALA A 67 1.26 11.02 -8.77
N ASP A 68 0.67 12.20 -8.60
CA ASP A 68 1.34 13.37 -8.04
C ASP A 68 1.62 13.14 -6.55
N ALA A 69 0.65 12.60 -5.83
CA ALA A 69 0.82 12.18 -4.44
C ALA A 69 1.91 11.11 -4.30
N LEU A 70 1.96 10.11 -5.18
CA LEU A 70 3.05 9.12 -5.19
C LEU A 70 4.42 9.78 -5.45
N SER A 71 4.51 10.65 -6.45
CA SER A 71 5.74 11.35 -6.83
C SER A 71 6.34 12.16 -5.68
N ASN A 72 5.49 12.79 -4.86
CA ASN A 72 5.93 13.53 -3.68
C ASN A 72 6.63 12.65 -2.62
N HIS A 73 6.39 11.33 -2.65
CA HIS A 73 6.97 10.36 -1.72
C HIS A 73 8.16 9.57 -2.31
N ALA A 74 8.48 9.77 -3.59
CA ALA A 74 9.60 9.09 -4.26
C ALA A 74 10.97 9.51 -3.70
N ARG A 75 11.09 10.71 -3.11
CA ARG A 75 12.33 11.16 -2.46
C ARG A 75 12.51 10.47 -1.12
N GLY A 76 13.10 9.28 -1.15
CA GLY A 76 13.43 8.48 0.03
C GLY A 76 12.76 7.11 0.08
N ARG A 77 11.98 6.74 -0.94
CA ARG A 77 11.33 5.42 -1.05
C ARG A 77 11.32 4.97 -2.50
N GLU A 78 11.38 3.66 -2.69
CA GLU A 78 11.29 3.06 -4.02
C GLU A 78 9.82 2.87 -4.40
N ILE A 79 9.42 3.37 -5.58
CA ILE A 79 8.05 3.27 -6.10
C ILE A 79 8.08 2.57 -7.46
N HIS A 80 7.29 1.50 -7.59
CA HIS A 80 7.23 0.68 -8.80
C HIS A 80 5.80 0.47 -9.32
N PRO A 81 5.53 0.71 -10.62
CA PRO A 81 6.42 1.38 -11.57
C PRO A 81 6.71 2.83 -11.14
N SER A 82 7.68 3.47 -11.80
CA SER A 82 7.88 4.91 -11.61
C SER A 82 6.56 5.65 -11.92
N PRO A 83 6.12 6.60 -11.06
CA PRO A 83 4.88 7.35 -11.25
C PRO A 83 4.84 8.14 -12.56
#